data_AF-D3Y5S9-F1
#
_entry.id   AF-D3Y5S9-F1
#
_cell.length_a   1.000
_cell.length_b   1.000
_cell.length_c   1.000
_cell.angle_alpha   90.00
_cell.angle_beta   90.00
_cell.angle_gamma   90.00
#
_symmetry.space_group_name_H-M   'P 1'
#
loop_
_entity.id
_entity.type
_entity.pdbx_description
1 polymer ?
#
loop_
_entity_poly.entity_id
_entity_poly.type
_entity_poly.pdbx_seq_one_letter_code
_entity_poly.pdbx_strand_id
1 'polypeptide(L)' 'IYEIFRFLPKDIQVALFSATMPEEVLELTKKFMRDPVRILVKRESLTLEGIKQF' A
#
# COMPACT_ATOMS: atom_id res chain seq x y z
N ILE A 1 -10.39 -10.77 2.06
CA ILE A 1 -10.40 -9.28 2.15
C ILE A 1 -11.79 -8.70 1.85
N TYR A 2 -12.40 -8.99 0.69
CA TYR A 2 -13.75 -8.47 0.35
C TYR A 2 -14.80 -8.71 1.45
N GLU A 3 -14.85 -9.91 2.04
CA GLU A 3 -15.80 -10.21 3.11
C GLU A 3 -15.60 -9.33 4.35
N ILE A 4 -14.37 -9.00 4.71
CA ILE A 4 -14.07 -8.14 5.88
C ILE A 4 -14.57 -6.72 5.60
N PHE A 5 -14.33 -6.20 4.38
CA PHE A 5 -14.76 -4.87 3.98
C PHE A 5 -16.27 -4.67 3.99
N ARG A 6 -17.08 -5.75 3.89
CA ARG A 6 -18.54 -5.66 4.01
C ARG A 6 -19.02 -5.30 5.41
N PHE A 7 -18.22 -5.59 6.43
CA PHE A 7 -18.53 -5.27 7.83
C PHE A 7 -17.97 -3.92 8.27
N LEU A 8 -17.20 -3.24 7.41
CA LEU A 8 -16.58 -1.96 7.73
C LEU A 8 -17.51 -0.80 7.32
N PRO A 9 -17.46 0.34 8.04
CA PRO A 9 -18.14 1.56 7.64
C PRO A 9 -17.74 1.99 6.23
N LYS A 10 -18.69 2.53 5.47
CA LYS A 10 -18.42 2.98 4.10
C LYS A 10 -17.36 4.07 4.03
N ASP A 11 -17.23 4.92 5.05
CA ASP A 11 -16.24 6.02 5.07
C ASP A 11 -14.95 5.67 5.82
N ILE A 12 -14.62 4.38 5.94
CA ILE A 12 -13.34 3.99 6.51
C ILE A 12 -12.16 4.45 5.65
N GLN A 13 -11.11 4.95 6.30
CA GLN A 13 -9.83 5.21 5.67
C GLN A 13 -8.97 3.94 5.67
N VAL A 14 -8.42 3.60 4.50
CA VAL A 14 -7.62 2.38 4.30
C VAL A 14 -6.19 2.77 3.96
N ALA A 15 -5.22 2.16 4.64
CA ALA A 15 -3.81 2.28 4.33
C ALA A 15 -3.22 0.92 3.95
N LEU A 16 -2.33 0.89 2.96
CA LEU A 16 -1.60 -0.30 2.53
C LEU A 16 -0.11 -0.02 2.59
N PHE A 17 0.64 -0.92 3.23
CA PHE A 17 2.08 -0.87 3.33
C PHE A 17 2.65 -2.13 2.69
N SER A 18 3.55 -1.98 1.71
CA SER A 18 4.20 -3.11 1.05
C SER A 18 5.60 -2.73 0.58
N ALA A 19 6.54 -3.69 0.63
CA ALA A 19 7.89 -3.53 0.09
C ALA A 19 7.91 -3.67 -1.45
N THR A 20 6.97 -4.43 -2.01
CA THR A 20 6.83 -4.63 -3.46
C THR A 20 5.39 -4.35 -3.88
N MET A 21 5.22 -3.83 -5.09
CA MET A 21 3.90 -3.48 -5.63
C MET A 21 3.69 -4.20 -6.97
N PRO A 22 3.39 -5.51 -6.97
CA PRO A 22 2.95 -6.19 -8.19
C PRO A 22 1.58 -5.65 -8.63
N GLU A 23 1.25 -5.87 -9.89
CA GLU A 23 0.03 -5.31 -10.50
C GLU A 23 -1.26 -5.72 -9.79
N GLU A 24 -1.34 -6.96 -9.30
CA GLU A 24 -2.48 -7.43 -8.51
C GLU A 24 -2.73 -6.58 -7.25
N VAL A 25 -1.67 -6.16 -6.57
CA VAL A 25 -1.76 -5.33 -5.37
C VAL A 25 -2.19 -3.92 -5.72
N LEU A 26 -1.72 -3.37 -6.85
CA LEU A 26 -2.20 -2.09 -7.37
C LEU A 26 -3.70 -2.14 -7.68
N GLU A 27 -4.20 -3.22 -8.28
CA GLU A 27 -5.63 -3.39 -8.54
C GLU A 27 -6.46 -3.49 -7.25
N LEU A 28 -5.93 -4.08 -6.18
CA LEU A 28 -6.60 -4.07 -4.87
C LEU A 28 -6.73 -2.64 -4.33
N THR A 29 -5.69 -1.81 -4.42
CA THR A 29 -5.78 -0.41 -3.95
C THR A 29 -6.87 0.37 -4.67
N LYS A 30 -7.05 0.16 -5.98
CA LYS A 30 -8.11 0.82 -6.76
C LYS A 30 -9.53 0.41 -6.32
N LYS A 31 -9.69 -0.82 -5.83
CA LYS A 31 -11.01 -1.36 -5.44
C LYS A 31 -11.41 -1.00 -4.02
N PHE A 32 -10.43 -0.82 -3.12
CA PHE A 32 -10.69 -0.65 -1.69
C PHE A 32 -10.35 0.74 -1.15
N MET A 33 -9.67 1.58 -1.93
CA MET A 33 -9.30 2.94 -1.52
C MET A 33 -9.98 3.97 -2.41
N ARG A 34 -10.33 5.12 -1.81
CA ARG A 34 -10.82 6.30 -2.54
C ARG A 34 -9.69 7.32 -2.58
N ASP A 35 -9.26 7.69 -3.78
CA ASP A 35 -8.18 8.66 -4.03
C ASP A 35 -6.95 8.51 -3.10
N PRO A 36 -6.25 7.35 -3.13
CA PRO A 36 -5.16 7.10 -2.20
C PRO A 36 -3.91 7.92 -2.55
N VAL A 37 -3.30 8.53 -1.54
CA VAL A 37 -1.95 9.10 -1.64
C VAL A 37 -0.93 7.98 -1.82
N ARG A 38 -0.09 8.08 -2.86
CA ARG A 38 0.91 7.05 -3.19
C ARG A 38 2.31 7.54 -2.86
N ILE A 39 2.97 6.87 -1.93
CA ILE A 39 4.38 7.09 -1.60
C ILE A 39 5.16 5.89 -2.16
N LEU A 40 5.73 6.06 -3.36
CA LEU A 40 6.51 5.03 -4.04
C LEU A 40 8.00 5.38 -3.99
N VAL A 41 8.81 4.48 -3.44
CA VAL A 41 10.27 4.59 -3.50
C VAL A 41 10.75 3.88 -4.76
N LYS A 42 11.42 4.60 -5.67
CA LYS A 42 12.03 3.97 -6.86
C LYS A 42 13.16 3.04 -6.42
N ARG A 43 13.29 1.88 -7.07
CA ARG A 43 14.37 0.91 -6.82
C ARG A 43 15.77 1.53 -6.92
N GLU A 44 15.94 2.54 -7.76
CA GLU A 44 17.22 3.25 -7.94
C GLU A 44 17.59 4.14 -6.73
N SER A 45 16.61 4.47 -5.87
CA SER A 45 16.82 5.23 -4.63
C SER A 45 16.98 4.32 -3.40
N LEU A 46 16.97 2.99 -3.58
CA LEU A 46 17.38 2.02 -2.56
C LEU A 46 18.92 1.87 -2.59
N THR A 47 19.66 2.97 -2.52
CA THR A 47 20.99 2.87 -1.91
C THR A 47 20.71 2.60 -0.43
N LEU A 48 21.11 1.42 0.04
CA LEU A 48 21.04 0.98 1.44
C LEU A 48 21.98 1.82 2.35
N GLU A 49 22.08 3.13 2.12
CA GLU A 49 23.01 4.04 2.81
C GLU A 49 22.58 4.32 4.26
N GLY A 50 21.37 3.92 4.66
CA GLY A 50 20.80 4.23 5.98
C GLY A 50 20.60 3.06 6.94
N ILE A 51 20.88 1.81 6.56
CA ILE A 51 20.69 0.69 7.50
C ILE A 51 21.88 0.62 8.46
N LYS A 52 21.76 1.26 9.62
CA LYS A 52 22.47 0.81 10.83
C LYS A 52 21.76 -0.43 11.35
N GLN A 53 22.24 -1.60 10.95
CA GLN A 53 21.96 -2.85 11.63
C GLN A 53 22.66 -2.81 12.99
N PHE A 54 21.89 -2.89 14.08
CA PHE A 54 22.37 -3.27 15.40
C PHE A 54 22.10 -4.75 15.63
#